data_AF-A0A235ELJ2-F1
#
_entry.id   AF-A0A235ELJ2-F1
#
_cell.length_a   1.000
_cell.length_b   1.000
_cell.length_c   1.000
_cell.angle_alpha   90.00
_cell.angle_beta   90.00
_cell.angle_gamma   90.00
#
_symmetry.space_group_name_H-M   'P 1'
#
loop_
_entity.id
_entity.type
_entity.pdbx_description
1 polymer ?
#
loop_
_entity_poly.entity_id
_entity_poly.type
_entity_poly.pdbx_seq_one_letter_code
_entity_poly.pdbx_strand_id
1 'polypeptide(L)'
;MNTRAWCPILRRLRPPVEHQAGVGQQRTFHTAFNMNSSISPEVIAHLEQGSVPGPAPEALILSVEQQYRLTFPSDYRAFLLKYGAALMPGFEVFGLVASHTDGEAPTWSDIRSFLRKSPPCVPSGWVQISDDGMDHRFFLACAPRSDNSGVFVLGPAAQGTRVSPNFSAFVEAAASYGIEFLATIYLRKALD
;
A
#
# COMPACT_ATOMS: atom_id res chain seq x y z
N MET A 1 5.23 15.39 19.45
CA MET A 1 5.83 14.07 19.12
C MET A 1 6.96 14.26 18.14
N ASN A 2 8.16 13.80 18.50
CA ASN A 2 9.42 14.11 17.84
C ASN A 2 9.71 13.07 16.74
N THR A 3 9.49 13.40 15.46
CA THR A 3 9.55 12.48 14.31
C THR A 3 10.97 12.15 13.80
N ARG A 4 12.02 12.39 14.59
CA ARG A 4 13.41 12.47 14.07
C ARG A 4 14.32 11.24 14.23
N ALA A 5 13.83 10.07 14.66
CA ALA A 5 14.73 8.94 14.99
C ALA A 5 14.54 7.63 14.20
N TRP A 6 13.87 7.63 13.05
CA TRP A 6 13.50 6.38 12.34
C TRP A 6 14.35 5.99 11.13
N CYS A 7 15.48 6.68 10.89
CA CYS A 7 16.38 6.39 9.77
C CYS A 7 17.78 5.86 10.14
N PRO A 8 17.96 4.87 11.05
CA PRO A 8 19.20 4.13 11.07
C PRO A 8 19.07 2.92 10.14
N ILE A 9 19.80 2.94 9.01
CA ILE A 9 20.19 1.75 8.22
C ILE A 9 19.24 1.34 7.07
N LEU A 10 19.38 2.01 5.93
CA LEU A 10 19.18 1.39 4.59
C LEU A 10 20.44 1.51 3.72
N ARG A 11 21.62 1.58 4.34
CA ARG A 11 22.88 1.41 3.60
C ARG A 11 23.17 -0.08 3.47
N ARG A 12 22.98 -0.60 2.25
CA ARG A 12 23.37 -1.93 1.71
C ARG A 12 22.23 -2.94 1.59
N LEU A 13 21.38 -2.74 0.59
CA LEU A 13 20.85 -3.86 -0.18
C LEU A 13 21.42 -3.75 -1.60
N ARG A 14 22.60 -4.35 -1.83
CA ARG A 14 22.93 -4.85 -3.17
C ARG A 14 22.23 -6.20 -3.30
N PRO A 15 21.57 -6.51 -4.42
CA PRO A 15 21.06 -7.85 -4.63
C PRO A 15 22.25 -8.83 -4.71
N PRO A 16 22.15 -10.03 -4.12
CA PRO A 16 23.10 -11.10 -4.40
C PRO A 16 22.88 -11.58 -5.85
N VAL A 17 23.98 -11.75 -6.58
CA VAL A 17 24.00 -12.46 -7.86
C VAL A 17 24.02 -13.95 -7.50
N GLU A 18 22.88 -14.62 -7.63
CA GLU A 18 22.81 -16.08 -7.49
C GLU A 18 22.83 -16.77 -8.84
N HIS A 19 23.83 -17.64 -9.00
CA HIS A 19 23.96 -18.62 -10.07
C HIS A 19 22.87 -19.69 -9.94
N GLN A 20 22.23 -20.01 -11.07
CA GLN A 20 21.26 -21.09 -11.21
C GLN A 20 21.87 -22.48 -10.99
N ALA A 21 21.19 -23.34 -10.23
CA ALA A 21 21.08 -24.78 -10.47
C ALA A 21 19.93 -25.37 -9.63
N GLY A 22 19.08 -26.22 -10.24
CA GLY A 22 18.26 -27.18 -9.49
C GLY A 22 16.80 -27.29 -9.90
N VAL A 23 16.51 -28.30 -10.72
CA VAL A 23 15.19 -28.78 -11.15
C VAL A 23 14.39 -29.32 -9.96
N GLY A 24 13.13 -28.90 -9.81
CA GLY A 24 12.22 -29.40 -8.76
C GLY A 24 10.75 -29.03 -8.98
N GLN A 25 10.08 -29.84 -9.80
CA GLN A 25 8.64 -30.16 -9.78
C GLN A 25 7.63 -29.03 -9.50
N GLN A 26 7.17 -28.37 -10.57
CA GLN A 26 6.05 -27.44 -10.56
C GLN A 26 4.74 -28.17 -10.25
N ARG A 27 4.17 -27.92 -9.06
CA ARG A 27 2.72 -28.04 -8.87
C ARG A 27 2.07 -26.79 -9.45
N THR A 28 1.45 -26.94 -10.61
CA THR A 28 0.68 -25.91 -11.28
C THR A 28 -0.56 -25.57 -10.47
N PHE A 29 -0.46 -24.53 -9.62
CA PHE A 29 -1.63 -23.79 -9.18
C PHE A 29 -2.07 -22.88 -10.33
N HIS A 30 -2.95 -23.40 -11.19
CA HIS A 30 -3.69 -22.58 -12.15
C HIS A 30 -4.77 -21.80 -11.39
N THR A 31 -4.38 -20.70 -10.74
CA THR A 31 -5.33 -19.62 -10.44
C THR A 31 -5.33 -18.72 -11.66
N ALA A 32 -6.42 -18.74 -12.43
CA ALA A 32 -6.62 -17.83 -13.53
C ALA A 32 -6.62 -16.38 -13.00
N PHE A 33 -5.50 -15.68 -13.17
CA PHE A 33 -5.40 -14.25 -12.92
C PHE A 33 -6.27 -13.52 -13.95
N ASN A 34 -7.47 -13.14 -13.53
CA ASN A 34 -8.41 -12.42 -14.37
C ASN A 34 -7.93 -10.95 -14.46
N MET A 35 -7.50 -10.50 -15.65
CA MET A 35 -7.03 -9.13 -15.91
C MET A 35 -8.16 -8.08 -16.00
N ASN A 36 -9.32 -8.35 -15.40
CA ASN A 36 -10.32 -7.30 -15.22
C ASN A 36 -9.96 -6.51 -13.96
N SER A 37 -9.36 -5.35 -14.20
CA SER A 37 -9.00 -4.30 -13.26
C SER A 37 -10.20 -3.79 -12.46
N SER A 38 -10.65 -4.57 -11.48
CA SER A 38 -11.68 -4.16 -10.53
C SER A 38 -11.30 -4.63 -9.13
N ILE A 39 -11.56 -3.77 -8.15
CA ILE A 39 -11.62 -4.16 -6.74
C ILE A 39 -12.53 -5.38 -6.63
N SER A 40 -12.14 -6.41 -5.88
CA SER A 40 -12.97 -7.61 -5.73
C SER A 40 -14.30 -7.27 -5.03
N PRO A 41 -15.40 -8.01 -5.30
CA PRO A 41 -16.68 -7.81 -4.63
C PRO A 41 -16.57 -7.88 -3.10
N GLU A 42 -15.69 -8.74 -2.57
CA GLU A 42 -15.45 -8.89 -1.14
C GLU A 42 -14.84 -7.61 -0.55
N VAL A 43 -13.84 -7.05 -1.23
CA VAL A 43 -13.23 -5.77 -0.82
C VAL A 43 -14.23 -4.62 -0.93
N ILE A 44 -15.10 -4.62 -1.95
CA ILE A 44 -16.19 -3.65 -2.06
C ILE A 44 -17.13 -3.74 -0.86
N ALA A 45 -17.54 -4.96 -0.48
CA ALA A 45 -18.42 -5.18 0.67
C ALA A 45 -17.81 -4.69 1.99
N HIS A 46 -16.48 -4.81 2.15
CA HIS A 46 -15.78 -4.25 3.30
C HIS A 46 -15.70 -2.71 3.24
N LEU A 47 -15.39 -2.14 2.08
CA LEU A 47 -15.30 -0.69 1.89
C LEU A 47 -16.65 0.01 2.09
N GLU A 48 -17.76 -0.64 1.73
CA GLU A 48 -19.12 -0.12 1.91
C GLU A 48 -19.60 -0.15 3.38
N GLN A 49 -18.86 -0.81 4.27
CA GLN A 49 -19.08 -0.73 5.72
C GLN A 49 -18.30 0.42 6.38
N GLY A 50 -17.34 1.01 5.67
CA GLY A 50 -16.52 2.12 6.15
C GLY A 50 -17.14 3.49 5.92
N SER A 51 -16.53 4.50 6.53
CA SER A 51 -16.77 5.90 6.15
C SER A 51 -15.82 6.27 5.00
N VAL A 52 -16.31 7.01 4.01
CA VAL A 52 -15.52 7.45 2.85
C VAL A 52 -15.79 8.92 2.53
N PRO A 53 -14.79 9.71 2.08
CA PRO A 53 -15.00 11.08 1.62
C PRO A 53 -15.74 11.15 0.27
N GLY A 54 -15.73 10.05 -0.49
CA GLY A 54 -16.24 10.00 -1.84
C GLY A 54 -15.13 10.06 -2.90
N PRO A 55 -15.50 9.96 -4.18
CA PRO A 55 -14.57 9.69 -5.27
C PRO A 55 -13.54 10.80 -5.49
N ALA A 56 -12.30 10.42 -5.76
CA ALA A 56 -11.27 11.34 -6.23
C ALA A 56 -11.45 11.62 -7.74
N PRO A 57 -11.45 12.89 -8.18
CA PRO A 57 -11.52 13.24 -9.59
C PRO A 57 -10.35 12.62 -10.37
N GLU A 58 -10.63 12.05 -11.55
CA GLU A 58 -9.61 11.46 -12.43
C GLU A 58 -8.46 12.45 -12.73
N ALA A 59 -8.77 13.73 -12.94
CA ALA A 59 -7.78 14.78 -13.15
C ALA A 59 -6.84 14.96 -11.94
N LEU A 60 -7.35 14.82 -10.71
CA LEU A 60 -6.55 14.86 -9.50
C LEU A 60 -5.61 13.66 -9.43
N ILE A 61 -6.12 12.45 -9.68
CA ILE A 61 -5.33 11.22 -9.70
C ILE A 61 -4.18 11.34 -10.71
N LEU A 62 -4.50 11.74 -11.95
CA LEU A 62 -3.52 11.95 -13.02
C LEU A 62 -2.47 13.00 -12.64
N SER A 63 -2.90 14.13 -12.04
CA SER A 63 -1.96 15.17 -11.61
C SER A 63 -0.96 14.67 -10.58
N VAL A 64 -1.40 13.82 -9.64
CA VAL A 64 -0.54 13.23 -8.60
C VAL A 64 0.43 12.22 -9.22
N GLU A 65 -0.04 11.35 -10.10
CA GLU A 65 0.83 10.42 -10.83
C GLU A 65 1.92 11.15 -11.62
N GLN A 66 1.53 12.19 -12.36
CA GLN A 66 2.47 12.99 -13.15
C GLN A 66 3.47 13.75 -12.26
N GLN A 67 2.99 14.42 -11.22
CA GLN A 67 3.82 15.23 -10.33
C GLN A 67 4.88 14.39 -9.61
N TYR A 68 4.53 13.19 -9.16
CA TYR A 68 5.43 12.32 -8.40
C TYR A 68 6.04 11.19 -9.23
N ARG A 69 5.81 11.19 -10.55
CA ARG A 69 6.28 10.18 -11.51
C ARG A 69 5.91 8.75 -11.08
N LEU A 70 4.66 8.60 -10.65
CA LEU A 70 4.07 7.34 -10.20
C LEU A 70 3.19 6.75 -11.28
N THR A 71 2.90 5.46 -11.14
CA THR A 71 1.77 4.81 -11.80
C THR A 71 1.04 4.00 -10.75
N PHE A 72 -0.20 4.38 -10.45
CA PHE A 72 -1.00 3.67 -9.47
C PHE A 72 -1.44 2.31 -10.03
N PRO A 73 -1.31 1.23 -9.25
CA PRO A 73 -1.92 -0.06 -9.59
C PRO A 73 -3.41 0.11 -9.90
N SER A 74 -3.91 -0.65 -10.87
CA SER A 74 -5.27 -0.45 -11.39
C SER A 74 -6.36 -0.63 -10.35
N ASP A 75 -6.16 -1.53 -9.39
CA ASP A 75 -7.10 -1.76 -8.28
C ASP A 75 -7.08 -0.60 -7.28
N TYR A 76 -5.91 -0.06 -6.96
CA TYR A 76 -5.82 1.17 -6.16
C TYR A 76 -6.41 2.38 -6.88
N ARG A 77 -6.18 2.51 -8.20
CA ARG A 77 -6.82 3.57 -9.00
C ARG A 77 -8.34 3.46 -8.97
N ALA A 78 -8.88 2.25 -9.13
CA ALA A 78 -10.32 2.00 -9.02
C ALA A 78 -10.85 2.38 -7.63
N PHE A 79 -10.08 2.12 -6.57
CA PHE A 79 -10.41 2.56 -5.21
C PHE A 79 -10.47 4.08 -5.09
N LEU A 80 -9.44 4.78 -5.58
CA LEU A 80 -9.41 6.25 -5.57
C LEU A 80 -10.60 6.85 -6.33
N LEU A 81 -10.90 6.30 -7.51
CA LEU A 81 -12.01 6.74 -8.36
C LEU A 81 -13.39 6.54 -7.74
N LYS A 82 -13.59 5.55 -6.87
CA LYS A 82 -14.89 5.26 -6.26
C LYS A 82 -15.03 5.86 -4.85
N TYR A 83 -13.98 5.75 -4.05
CA TYR A 83 -14.03 6.03 -2.60
C TYR A 83 -13.13 7.19 -2.17
N GLY A 84 -12.08 7.50 -2.93
CA GLY A 84 -11.09 8.53 -2.61
C GLY A 84 -10.14 8.11 -1.49
N ALA A 85 -10.66 7.84 -0.30
CA ALA A 85 -10.01 7.25 0.87
C ALA A 85 -11.03 6.40 1.64
N ALA A 86 -10.65 5.69 2.70
CA ALA A 86 -11.63 4.98 3.54
C ALA A 86 -11.17 4.85 4.99
N LEU A 87 -12.11 5.00 5.92
CA LEU A 87 -11.93 4.65 7.34
C LEU A 87 -12.83 3.45 7.59
N MET A 88 -12.18 2.31 7.79
CA MET A 88 -12.83 1.02 8.00
C MET A 88 -12.78 0.64 9.49
N PRO A 89 -13.59 -0.33 9.94
CA PRO A 89 -13.42 -0.90 11.27
C PRO A 89 -11.99 -1.42 11.48
N GLY A 90 -11.24 -0.77 12.37
CA GLY A 90 -9.89 -1.19 12.77
C GLY A 90 -8.73 -0.60 11.98
N PHE A 91 -8.94 0.03 10.81
CA PHE A 91 -7.85 0.64 10.03
C PHE A 91 -8.33 1.70 9.04
N GLU A 92 -7.40 2.54 8.58
CA GLU A 92 -7.64 3.54 7.53
C GLU A 92 -6.90 3.16 6.24
N VAL A 93 -7.54 3.35 5.09
CA VAL A 93 -6.92 3.30 3.77
C VAL A 93 -6.75 4.73 3.26
N PHE A 94 -5.48 5.14 3.14
CA PHE A 94 -5.13 6.48 2.69
C PHE A 94 -5.38 6.61 1.19
N GLY A 95 -5.74 7.81 0.76
CA GLY A 95 -5.96 8.08 -0.65
C GLY A 95 -6.00 9.56 -0.98
N LEU A 96 -6.85 9.94 -1.94
CA LEU A 96 -6.94 11.30 -2.45
C LEU A 96 -8.32 11.88 -2.15
N VAL A 97 -8.33 13.10 -1.63
CA VAL A 97 -9.57 13.80 -1.27
C VAL A 97 -9.74 15.04 -2.14
N ALA A 98 -10.91 15.16 -2.75
CA ALA A 98 -11.30 16.30 -3.57
C ALA A 98 -11.56 17.51 -2.66
N SER A 99 -10.53 18.31 -2.43
CA SER A 99 -10.51 19.50 -1.56
C SER A 99 -10.48 19.22 -0.05
N HIS A 100 -9.65 20.01 0.63
CA HIS A 100 -9.90 20.39 2.01
C HIS A 100 -10.39 21.84 1.94
N THR A 101 -11.43 22.18 2.67
CA THR A 101 -11.79 23.58 2.90
C THR A 101 -10.61 24.26 3.60
N ASP A 102 -10.15 25.40 3.07
CA ASP A 102 -9.04 26.14 3.67
C ASP A 102 -9.35 26.44 5.16
N GLY A 103 -8.51 25.93 6.05
CA GLY A 103 -8.64 26.15 7.51
C GLY A 103 -9.20 24.97 8.31
N GLU A 104 -9.70 23.91 7.66
CA GLU A 104 -10.11 22.69 8.36
C GLU A 104 -8.97 21.68 8.45
N ALA A 105 -8.84 21.03 9.62
CA ALA A 105 -7.93 19.90 9.73
C ALA A 105 -8.40 18.80 8.77
N PRO A 106 -7.50 18.21 7.96
CA PRO A 106 -7.91 17.15 7.05
C PRO A 106 -8.47 15.98 7.87
N THR A 107 -9.75 15.68 7.68
CA THR A 107 -10.44 14.55 8.32
C THR A 107 -9.92 13.19 7.84
N TRP A 108 -9.18 13.19 6.73
CA TRP A 108 -8.76 12.01 5.99
C TRP A 108 -7.26 12.06 5.72
N SER A 109 -6.62 10.90 5.76
CA SER A 109 -5.21 10.76 5.42
C SER A 109 -4.98 10.88 3.90
N ASP A 110 -4.71 12.11 3.45
CA ASP A 110 -4.40 12.42 2.05
C ASP A 110 -2.94 12.08 1.70
N ILE A 111 -2.75 11.20 0.71
CA ILE A 111 -1.42 10.70 0.29
C ILE A 111 -0.47 11.80 -0.17
N ARG A 112 -0.97 12.97 -0.64
CA ARG A 112 -0.11 14.10 -1.07
C ARG A 112 0.72 14.63 0.10
N SER A 113 0.18 14.58 1.32
CA SER A 113 0.90 15.00 2.53
C SER A 113 2.10 14.08 2.81
N PHE A 114 1.94 12.78 2.59
CA PHE A 114 2.98 11.78 2.78
C PHE A 114 4.00 11.80 1.64
N LEU A 115 3.56 11.97 0.40
CA LEU A 115 4.44 12.11 -0.76
C LEU A 115 5.36 13.34 -0.65
N ARG A 116 4.84 14.47 -0.18
CA ARG A 116 5.63 15.70 0.04
C ARG A 116 6.68 15.55 1.14
N LYS A 117 6.39 14.72 2.15
CA LYS A 117 7.22 14.54 3.35
C LYS A 117 7.87 13.15 3.42
N SER A 118 8.00 12.47 2.27
CA SER A 118 8.47 11.09 2.24
C SER A 118 9.88 11.00 2.84
N PRO A 119 10.10 10.19 3.88
CA PRO A 119 11.43 10.03 4.47
C PRO A 119 12.44 9.45 3.46
N PRO A 120 13.74 9.80 3.55
CA PRO A 120 14.76 9.25 2.67
C PRO A 120 14.92 7.71 2.71
N CYS A 121 14.39 7.06 3.76
CA CYS A 121 14.38 5.60 3.87
C CYS A 121 13.24 4.92 3.10
N VAL A 122 12.24 5.67 2.63
CA VAL A 122 11.17 5.09 1.82
C VAL A 122 11.65 5.02 0.36
N PRO A 123 11.64 3.84 -0.28
CA PRO A 123 12.00 3.71 -1.69
C PRO A 123 11.19 4.66 -2.58
N SER A 124 11.84 5.22 -3.60
CA SER A 124 11.14 6.03 -4.60
C SER A 124 10.05 5.20 -5.28
N GLY A 125 8.87 5.79 -5.46
CA GLY A 125 7.71 5.10 -6.03
C GLY A 125 6.86 4.35 -5.01
N TRP A 126 7.21 4.35 -3.72
CA TRP A 126 6.36 3.79 -2.67
C TRP A 126 5.44 4.84 -2.09
N VAL A 127 4.16 4.50 -1.97
CA VAL A 127 3.10 5.39 -1.48
C VAL A 127 2.56 4.81 -0.19
N GLN A 128 2.62 5.55 0.92
CA GLN A 128 2.01 5.09 2.16
C GLN A 128 0.48 5.03 1.97
N ILE A 129 -0.12 3.87 2.22
CA ILE A 129 -1.55 3.62 2.06
C ILE A 129 -2.26 3.29 3.38
N SER A 130 -1.51 3.05 4.46
CA SER A 130 -2.07 2.78 5.80
C SER A 130 -0.97 2.82 6.88
N ASP A 131 -1.37 2.76 8.14
CA ASP A 131 -0.56 2.41 9.30
C ASP A 131 -1.42 1.69 10.35
N ASP A 132 -0.78 1.00 11.29
CA ASP A 132 -1.46 0.26 12.36
C ASP A 132 -1.51 1.02 13.71
N GLY A 133 -1.07 2.29 13.74
CA GLY A 133 -0.91 3.05 14.98
C GLY A 133 0.17 2.52 15.95
N MET A 134 0.91 1.47 15.59
CA MET A 134 1.97 0.82 16.39
C MET A 134 3.36 0.92 15.73
N ASP A 135 3.57 1.99 14.98
CA ASP A 135 4.79 2.30 14.20
C ASP A 135 5.05 1.41 12.97
N HIS A 136 4.12 0.53 12.57
CA HIS A 136 4.18 -0.10 11.24
C HIS A 136 3.40 0.72 10.22
N ARG A 137 4.03 0.97 9.07
CA ARG A 137 3.45 1.72 7.96
C ARG A 137 3.44 0.86 6.72
N PHE A 138 2.35 0.91 5.99
CA PHE A 138 2.11 0.08 4.81
C PHE A 138 2.22 0.93 3.55
N PHE A 139 3.01 0.45 2.59
CA PHE A 139 3.36 1.16 1.37
C PHE A 139 3.00 0.35 0.14
N LEU A 140 2.27 0.96 -0.77
CA LEU A 140 2.01 0.42 -2.10
C LEU A 140 3.17 0.78 -3.03
N ALA A 141 3.71 -0.21 -3.73
CA ALA A 141 4.67 0.04 -4.80
C ALA A 141 3.95 0.54 -6.06
N CYS A 142 4.19 1.79 -6.42
CA CYS A 142 3.64 2.51 -7.56
C CYS A 142 4.77 2.84 -8.54
N ALA A 143 5.34 1.81 -9.18
CA ALA A 143 6.43 1.97 -10.12
C ALA A 143 5.91 2.15 -11.55
N PRO A 144 6.55 2.98 -12.40
CA PRO A 144 6.12 3.21 -13.78
C PRO A 144 6.12 1.96 -14.68
N ARG A 145 6.76 0.86 -14.26
CA ARG A 145 7.06 -0.28 -15.15
C ARG A 145 7.14 -1.67 -14.53
N SER A 146 6.80 -1.88 -13.25
CA SER A 146 7.10 -3.18 -12.62
C SER A 146 5.89 -4.05 -12.31
N ASP A 147 6.01 -5.29 -12.75
CA ASP A 147 5.70 -6.59 -12.12
C ASP A 147 5.92 -6.69 -10.59
N ASN A 148 6.50 -5.68 -9.95
CA ASN A 148 6.66 -5.57 -8.50
C ASN A 148 5.46 -4.85 -7.83
N SER A 149 4.24 -5.14 -8.28
CA SER A 149 3.02 -4.70 -7.59
C SER A 149 2.96 -5.37 -6.21
N GLY A 150 2.59 -4.63 -5.17
CA GLY A 150 2.52 -5.19 -3.83
C GLY A 150 2.47 -4.14 -2.73
N VAL A 151 2.06 -4.60 -1.55
CA VAL A 151 2.10 -3.79 -0.34
C VAL A 151 3.25 -4.28 0.53
N PHE A 152 4.03 -3.34 1.02
CA PHE A 152 5.23 -3.54 1.82
C PHE A 152 5.07 -2.85 3.17
N VAL A 153 5.68 -3.41 4.21
CA VAL A 153 5.67 -2.81 5.54
C VAL A 153 7.05 -2.27 5.91
N LEU A 154 7.07 -1.09 6.50
CA LEU A 154 8.23 -0.54 7.21
C LEU A 154 7.84 -0.30 8.67
N GLY A 155 8.67 -0.75 9.61
CA GLY A 155 8.40 -0.62 11.04
C GLY A 155 9.43 -1.38 11.89
N PRO A 156 9.21 -1.54 13.20
CA PRO A 156 10.04 -2.39 14.05
C PRO A 156 10.16 -3.79 13.46
N ALA A 157 11.39 -4.28 13.32
CA ALA A 157 11.71 -5.59 12.74
C ALA A 157 11.23 -5.85 11.29
N ALA A 158 10.68 -4.84 10.60
CA ALA A 158 10.17 -4.97 9.24
C ALA A 158 10.82 -3.92 8.32
N GLN A 159 11.68 -4.39 7.41
CA GLN A 159 12.51 -3.52 6.57
C GLN A 159 12.17 -3.69 5.09
N GLY A 160 10.93 -3.34 4.73
CA GLY A 160 10.45 -3.41 3.36
C GLY A 160 9.97 -4.81 3.01
N THR A 161 9.41 -5.54 3.98
CA THR A 161 8.87 -6.88 3.78
C THR A 161 7.55 -6.79 3.02
N ARG A 162 7.39 -7.58 1.95
CA ARG A 162 6.11 -7.65 1.23
C ARG A 162 5.08 -8.38 2.07
N VAL A 163 3.95 -7.74 2.34
CA VAL A 163 2.83 -8.27 3.13
C VAL A 163 1.57 -8.51 2.30
N SER A 164 1.56 -8.09 1.04
CA SER A 164 0.45 -8.41 0.15
C SER A 164 0.90 -8.40 -1.32
N PRO A 165 0.32 -9.26 -2.17
CA PRO A 165 0.62 -9.26 -3.59
C PRO A 165 0.11 -8.02 -4.33
N ASN A 166 -0.96 -7.37 -3.85
CA ASN A 166 -1.56 -6.18 -4.46
C ASN A 166 -2.40 -5.39 -3.43
N PHE A 167 -3.04 -4.30 -3.85
CA PHE A 167 -3.84 -3.46 -2.96
C PHE A 167 -5.10 -4.19 -2.48
N SER A 168 -5.81 -4.87 -3.37
CA SER A 168 -7.08 -5.55 -3.03
C SER A 168 -6.87 -6.64 -1.96
N ALA A 169 -5.88 -7.50 -2.15
CA ALA A 169 -5.52 -8.54 -1.18
C ALA A 169 -5.04 -7.97 0.15
N PHE A 170 -4.49 -6.76 0.16
CA PHE A 170 -4.13 -6.08 1.40
C PHE A 170 -5.37 -5.65 2.18
N VAL A 171 -6.33 -4.99 1.51
CA VAL A 171 -7.57 -4.54 2.15
C VAL A 171 -8.39 -5.73 2.66
N GLU A 172 -8.49 -6.80 1.86
CA GLU A 172 -9.17 -8.04 2.27
C GLU A 172 -8.52 -8.66 3.52
N ALA A 173 -7.20 -8.79 3.54
CA ALA A 173 -6.48 -9.34 4.67
C ALA A 173 -6.60 -8.45 5.92
N ALA A 174 -6.50 -7.13 5.76
CA ALA A 174 -6.65 -6.17 6.86
C ALA A 174 -8.07 -6.24 7.46
N ALA A 175 -9.10 -6.29 6.61
CA ALA A 175 -10.49 -6.38 7.06
C ALA A 175 -10.83 -7.74 7.69
N SER A 176 -10.20 -8.82 7.23
CA SER A 176 -10.49 -10.18 7.72
C SER A 176 -9.74 -10.51 9.02
N TYR A 177 -8.51 -10.03 9.16
CA TYR A 177 -7.61 -10.46 10.23
C TYR A 177 -7.20 -9.35 11.22
N GLY A 178 -7.44 -8.08 10.89
CA GLY A 178 -6.87 -6.94 11.60
C GLY A 178 -5.52 -6.54 11.02
N ILE A 179 -5.29 -5.23 10.88
CA ILE A 179 -4.09 -4.69 10.24
C ILE A 179 -2.82 -4.93 11.07
N GLU A 180 -2.95 -4.89 12.40
CA GLU A 180 -1.90 -5.11 13.39
C GLU A 180 -1.30 -6.54 13.32
N PHE A 181 -2.08 -7.50 12.81
CA PHE A 181 -1.64 -8.88 12.65
C PHE A 181 -0.88 -9.11 11.34
N LEU A 182 -1.02 -8.22 10.35
CA LEU A 182 -0.38 -8.41 9.05
C LEU A 182 1.15 -8.39 9.18
N ALA A 183 1.73 -7.43 9.89
CA ALA A 183 3.18 -7.41 10.11
C ALA A 183 3.66 -8.71 10.78
N THR A 184 2.94 -9.17 11.80
CA THR A 184 3.31 -10.39 12.55
C THR A 184 3.21 -11.66 11.71
N ILE A 185 2.13 -11.84 10.94
CA ILE A 185 1.92 -13.04 10.12
C ILE A 185 3.02 -13.18 9.07
N TYR A 186 3.40 -12.08 8.41
CA TYR A 186 4.39 -12.10 7.35
C TYR A 186 5.83 -12.14 7.87
N LEU A 187 6.12 -11.54 9.03
CA LEU A 187 7.43 -11.67 9.67
C LEU A 187 7.70 -13.11 10.12
N ARG A 188 6.69 -13.84 10.58
CA ARG A 188 6.86 -15.27 10.93
C ARG A 188 7.15 -16.12 9.69
N LYS A 189 6.39 -15.92 8.60
CA LYS A 189 6.59 -16.65 7.34
C LYS A 189 7.95 -16.39 6.68
N ALA A 190 8.60 -15.26 6.96
CA ALA A 190 9.92 -14.94 6.41
C ALA A 190 11.07 -15.61 7.18
N LEU A 191 10.79 -16.22 8.34
CA LEU A 191 11.78 -16.91 9.19
C LEU A 191 11.75 -18.44 9.03
N ASP A 192 10.73 -18.97 8.35
CA ASP A 192 10.56 -20.40 8.02
C ASP A 192 11.04 -20.69 6.59
#